data_AF-A0A1X2CJ96-F1
#
_entry.id   AF-A0A1X2CJ96-F1
#
_cell.length_a   1.000
_cell.length_b   1.000
_cell.length_c   1.000
_cell.angle_alpha   90.00
_cell.angle_beta   90.00
_cell.angle_gamma   90.00
#
_symmetry.space_group_name_H-M   'P 1'
#
loop_
_entity.id
_entity.type
_entity.pdbx_description
1 polymer ?
#
loop_
_entity_poly.entity_id
_entity_poly.type
_entity_poly.pdbx_seq_one_letter_code
_entity_poly.pdbx_strand_id
1 'polypeptide(L)'
;MADGLRPWHWNVTVATISNAKHQDRWLGRLTRALGSGESTGLRNIHYFDQSKPHDFFTILEKARHDIAERGSSLMVHTTGTRQTSSTQRVGTLTSTLLDLAVQMSLPIVPLHFAGGLPEQPLNHKLEVPYRHTAQDYIFGSPIMPDELTALPYAARRTRVLKAINTLAPISNAPHEPNPAAEARIHAAAPDLAPSHAIWAAIEDALNALPVAWRDHPGYGDWLDIRCRCPQCHATLRSDAAATP
;
A
#
# COMPACT_ATOMS: atom_id res chain seq x y z
N MET A 1 -4.59 1.71 -34.84
CA MET A 1 -5.53 1.00 -33.95
C MET A 1 -4.72 0.09 -33.04
N ALA A 2 -5.03 0.12 -31.75
CA ALA A 2 -4.34 -0.52 -30.63
C ALA A 2 -2.95 0.05 -30.28
N ASP A 3 -2.93 1.28 -29.75
CA ASP A 3 -1.82 1.69 -28.88
C ASP A 3 -2.08 1.09 -27.49
N GLY A 4 -1.23 0.16 -27.11
CA GLY A 4 -1.33 -0.58 -25.86
C GLY A 4 -1.18 0.36 -24.68
N LEU A 5 -2.14 0.29 -23.76
CA LEU A 5 -2.07 0.85 -22.42
C LEU A 5 -0.74 0.45 -21.76
N ARG A 6 0.23 1.36 -21.79
CA ARG A 6 1.51 1.23 -21.11
C ARG A 6 1.37 2.00 -19.77
N PRO A 7 1.56 1.36 -18.60
CA PRO A 7 1.18 1.96 -17.32
C PRO A 7 1.98 3.20 -16.88
N TRP A 8 3.14 3.49 -17.49
CA TRP A 8 4.06 4.53 -17.01
C TRP A 8 3.78 5.94 -17.56
N HIS A 9 2.77 6.14 -18.40
CA HIS A 9 2.46 7.47 -18.98
C HIS A 9 1.56 8.33 -18.11
N TRP A 10 0.86 7.71 -17.14
CA TRP A 10 0.07 8.45 -16.19
C TRP A 10 1.03 8.97 -15.13
N ASN A 11 1.53 10.19 -15.34
CA ASN A 11 2.33 10.93 -14.38
C ASN A 11 1.47 11.35 -13.16
N VAL A 12 0.70 10.41 -12.61
CA VAL A 12 -0.25 10.60 -11.53
C VAL A 12 0.46 10.25 -10.24
N THR A 13 0.80 11.30 -9.50
CA THR A 13 1.36 11.18 -8.17
C THR A 13 0.24 10.72 -7.22
N VAL A 14 0.35 9.52 -6.63
CA VAL A 14 -0.63 9.03 -5.66
C VAL A 14 -0.12 9.28 -4.25
N ALA A 15 -0.87 10.06 -3.47
CA ALA A 15 -0.72 10.18 -2.04
C ALA A 15 -1.56 9.16 -1.29
N THR A 16 -1.01 8.59 -0.21
CA THR A 16 -1.69 7.61 0.64
C THR A 16 -1.77 8.14 2.07
N ILE A 17 -2.94 8.07 2.69
CA ILE A 17 -3.05 8.27 4.15
C ILE A 17 -2.83 6.91 4.82
N SER A 18 -1.78 6.81 5.65
CA SER A 18 -1.42 5.59 6.38
C SER A 18 -1.37 5.83 7.88
N ASN A 19 -1.47 4.76 8.68
CA ASN A 19 -1.36 4.86 10.13
C ASN A 19 0.09 5.24 10.53
N ALA A 20 0.25 6.20 11.44
CA ALA A 20 1.55 6.70 11.89
C ALA A 20 2.50 5.63 12.42
N LYS A 21 1.97 4.52 12.95
CA LYS A 21 2.78 3.36 13.37
C LYS A 21 3.62 2.75 12.25
N HIS A 22 3.30 3.02 10.98
CA HIS A 22 4.08 2.53 9.83
C HIS A 22 5.30 3.39 9.51
N GLN A 23 5.39 4.62 10.04
CA GLN A 23 6.49 5.55 9.79
C GLN A 23 7.84 5.01 10.26
N ASP A 24 7.86 4.26 11.35
CA ASP A 24 9.08 3.68 11.93
C ASP A 24 9.24 2.18 11.64
N ARG A 25 8.29 1.59 10.91
CA ARG A 25 8.34 0.19 10.44
C ARG A 25 9.06 0.08 9.10
N TRP A 26 9.16 -1.15 8.58
CA TRP A 26 9.87 -1.45 7.34
C TRP A 26 9.47 -0.52 6.18
N LEU A 27 8.17 -0.22 6.01
CA LEU A 27 7.68 0.64 4.94
C LEU A 27 8.19 2.08 5.07
N GLY A 28 8.13 2.69 6.25
CA GLY A 28 8.64 4.04 6.47
C GLY A 28 10.17 4.14 6.42
N ARG A 29 10.88 3.06 6.79
CA ARG A 29 12.34 2.96 6.58
C ARG A 29 12.69 2.85 5.10
N LEU A 30 11.92 2.05 4.35
CA LEU A 30 12.08 1.87 2.92
C LEU A 30 11.85 3.18 2.16
N THR A 31 10.72 3.86 2.39
CA THR A 31 10.42 5.13 1.72
C THR A 31 11.46 6.21 2.01
N ARG A 32 11.99 6.28 3.24
CA ARG A 32 13.04 7.22 3.60
C ARG A 32 14.31 7.03 2.77
N ALA A 33 14.70 5.79 2.56
CA ALA A 33 15.98 5.46 1.96
C ALA A 33 15.92 5.22 0.45
N LEU A 34 14.74 4.99 -0.12
CA LEU A 34 14.52 5.20 -1.55
C LEU A 34 14.55 6.69 -1.95
N GLY A 35 14.85 7.59 -1.01
CA GLY A 35 14.91 9.02 -1.23
C GLY A 35 13.52 9.64 -1.32
N SER A 36 13.16 10.47 -0.35
CA SER A 36 12.00 11.36 -0.45
C SER A 36 12.34 12.58 -1.33
N GLY A 37 12.66 12.33 -2.60
CA GLY A 37 12.93 13.35 -3.61
C GLY A 37 11.76 13.53 -4.56
N GLU A 38 11.64 14.72 -5.16
CA GLU A 38 10.63 15.00 -6.19
C GLU A 38 10.84 14.14 -7.45
N SER A 39 12.06 13.65 -7.66
CA SER A 39 12.46 12.74 -8.76
C SER A 39 12.02 11.29 -8.57
N THR A 40 11.66 10.84 -7.36
CA THR A 40 11.34 9.43 -7.09
C THR A 40 9.85 9.15 -7.02
N GLY A 41 8.99 10.18 -6.92
CA GLY A 41 7.53 10.03 -6.77
C GLY A 41 7.08 9.36 -5.45
N LEU A 42 8.02 8.98 -4.57
CA LEU A 42 7.79 8.23 -3.34
C LEU A 42 7.42 9.11 -2.13
N ARG A 43 7.04 10.36 -2.37
CA ARG A 43 6.91 11.42 -1.35
C ARG A 43 5.57 11.48 -0.61
N ASN A 44 4.70 10.50 -0.77
CA ASN A 44 3.28 10.81 -0.57
C ASN A 44 2.58 9.95 0.49
N ILE A 45 3.27 9.43 1.51
CA ILE A 45 2.57 8.81 2.64
C ILE A 45 2.34 9.87 3.73
N HIS A 46 1.08 10.28 3.86
CA HIS A 46 0.63 11.11 4.98
C HIS A 46 0.34 10.20 6.18
N TYR A 47 1.17 10.28 7.22
CA TYR A 47 1.03 9.49 8.44
C TYR A 47 0.01 10.11 9.39
N PHE A 48 -1.04 9.36 9.74
CA PHE A 48 -2.09 9.76 10.67
C PHE A 48 -2.02 8.97 11.97
N ASP A 49 -1.88 9.70 13.09
CA ASP A 49 -1.99 9.16 14.44
C ASP A 49 -3.44 9.21 14.91
N GLN A 50 -4.07 8.04 15.00
CA GLN A 50 -5.47 7.92 15.46
C GLN A 50 -5.67 8.39 16.90
N SER A 51 -4.61 8.49 17.72
CA SER A 51 -4.70 9.06 19.07
C SER A 51 -4.82 10.59 19.08
N LYS A 52 -4.56 11.24 17.94
CA LYS A 52 -4.67 12.69 17.75
C LYS A 52 -5.63 13.02 16.59
N PRO A 53 -6.95 12.84 16.77
CA PRO A 53 -7.92 13.08 15.69
C PRO A 53 -7.88 14.51 15.10
N HIS A 54 -7.43 15.50 15.87
CA HIS A 54 -7.28 16.88 15.40
C HIS A 54 -6.22 17.03 14.30
N ASP A 55 -5.20 16.16 14.27
CA ASP A 55 -4.14 16.16 13.24
C ASP A 55 -4.68 15.74 11.87
N PHE A 56 -5.86 15.11 11.82
CA PHE A 56 -6.47 14.69 10.58
C PHE A 56 -6.73 15.88 9.63
N PHE A 57 -7.17 17.02 10.16
CA PHE A 57 -7.39 18.21 9.34
C PHE A 57 -6.08 18.71 8.73
N THR A 58 -4.99 18.76 9.51
CA THR A 58 -3.65 19.11 8.99
C THR A 58 -3.22 18.20 7.84
N ILE A 59 -3.55 16.91 7.89
CA ILE A 59 -3.27 15.96 6.81
C ILE A 59 -4.12 16.28 5.58
N LEU A 60 -5.40 16.59 5.75
CA LEU A 60 -6.28 16.98 4.65
C LEU A 60 -5.85 18.30 4.00
N GLU A 61 -5.37 19.27 4.78
CA GLU A 61 -4.82 20.53 4.26
C GLU A 61 -3.61 20.28 3.34
N LYS A 62 -2.70 19.38 3.76
CA LYS A 62 -1.56 18.95 2.94
C LYS A 62 -2.02 18.22 1.69
N ALA A 63 -2.95 17.27 1.83
CA ALA A 63 -3.51 16.57 0.69
C ALA A 63 -4.17 17.53 -0.30
N ARG A 64 -4.92 18.54 0.16
CA ARG A 64 -5.53 19.56 -0.69
C ARG A 64 -4.46 20.32 -1.48
N HIS A 65 -3.38 20.72 -0.81
CA HIS A 65 -2.26 21.41 -1.46
C HIS A 65 -1.58 20.51 -2.53
N ASP A 66 -1.28 19.26 -2.20
CA ASP A 66 -0.69 18.29 -3.13
C ASP A 66 -1.59 18.01 -4.35
N ILE A 67 -2.90 17.97 -4.14
CA ILE A 67 -3.88 17.79 -5.21
C ILE A 67 -3.95 19.05 -6.09
N ALA A 68 -4.04 20.23 -5.49
CA ALA A 68 -4.19 21.49 -6.22
C ALA A 68 -2.95 21.87 -7.04
N GLU A 69 -1.75 21.68 -6.48
CA GLU A 69 -0.50 22.08 -7.14
C GLU A 69 0.04 21.01 -8.08
N ARG A 70 -0.10 19.73 -7.72
CA ARG A 70 0.57 18.62 -8.43
C ARG A 70 -0.40 17.71 -9.18
N GLY A 71 -1.72 17.95 -9.10
CA GLY A 71 -2.73 17.05 -9.67
C GLY A 71 -2.71 15.66 -9.04
N SER A 72 -2.26 15.55 -7.78
CA SER A 72 -2.11 14.27 -7.11
C SER A 72 -3.45 13.57 -6.89
N SER A 73 -3.46 12.24 -6.90
CA SER A 73 -4.58 11.42 -6.42
C SER A 73 -4.40 11.07 -4.95
N LEU A 74 -5.48 10.83 -4.20
CA LEU A 74 -5.43 10.44 -2.79
C LEU A 74 -6.04 9.04 -2.60
N MET A 75 -5.22 8.09 -2.17
CA MET A 75 -5.60 6.75 -1.73
C MET A 75 -5.82 6.71 -0.22
N VAL A 76 -6.97 6.18 0.21
CA VAL A 76 -7.31 6.12 1.64
C VAL A 76 -7.85 4.74 2.02
N HIS A 77 -7.29 4.18 3.08
CA HIS A 77 -7.87 3.03 3.77
C HIS A 77 -8.97 3.50 4.72
N THR A 78 -10.23 3.37 4.32
CA THR A 78 -11.38 3.99 5.02
C THR A 78 -11.56 3.51 6.47
N THR A 79 -11.21 2.26 6.76
CA THR A 79 -11.23 1.68 8.12
C THR A 79 -10.03 2.06 8.97
N GLY A 80 -8.96 2.61 8.39
CA GLY A 80 -7.72 2.95 9.10
C GLY A 80 -6.93 1.76 9.66
N THR A 81 -7.38 0.53 9.38
CA THR A 81 -6.73 -0.71 9.80
C THR A 81 -6.86 -1.78 8.72
N ARG A 82 -5.81 -2.60 8.58
CA ARG A 82 -5.84 -3.81 7.76
C ARG A 82 -6.79 -4.85 8.35
N GLN A 83 -7.45 -5.58 7.45
CA GLN A 83 -8.29 -6.74 7.74
C GLN A 83 -7.42 -7.98 7.98
N THR A 84 -8.00 -8.99 8.64
CA THR A 84 -7.34 -10.27 8.94
C THR A 84 -8.04 -11.47 8.29
N SER A 85 -9.17 -11.26 7.62
CA SER A 85 -9.80 -12.23 6.75
C SER A 85 -10.40 -11.56 5.51
N SER A 86 -10.59 -12.34 4.45
CA SER A 86 -11.27 -11.92 3.22
C SER A 86 -12.78 -11.75 3.38
N THR A 87 -13.38 -12.28 4.44
CA THR A 87 -14.82 -12.15 4.74
C THR A 87 -15.18 -10.84 5.41
N GLN A 88 -14.18 -10.11 5.96
CA GLN A 88 -14.40 -8.80 6.55
C GLN A 88 -14.79 -7.77 5.48
N ARG A 89 -15.88 -7.05 5.72
CA ARG A 89 -16.35 -5.95 4.86
C ARG A 89 -16.00 -4.61 5.47
N VAL A 90 -15.94 -3.59 4.62
CA VAL A 90 -15.63 -2.22 5.05
C VAL A 90 -16.87 -1.61 5.66
N GLY A 91 -16.82 -1.27 6.96
CA GLY A 91 -17.95 -0.69 7.70
C GLY A 91 -17.79 0.79 8.08
N THR A 92 -16.56 1.31 8.07
CA THR A 92 -16.27 2.68 8.51
C THR A 92 -15.65 3.52 7.40
N LEU A 93 -16.05 4.78 7.39
CA LEU A 93 -15.61 5.83 6.48
C LEU A 93 -15.93 7.16 7.16
N THR A 94 -14.93 8.03 7.28
CA THR A 94 -15.13 9.39 7.81
C THR A 94 -15.77 10.29 6.74
N SER A 95 -16.78 11.07 7.14
CA SER A 95 -17.48 11.97 6.22
C SER A 95 -16.58 13.12 5.75
N THR A 96 -15.56 13.50 6.51
CA THR A 96 -14.64 14.59 6.15
C THR A 96 -13.89 14.33 4.83
N LEU A 97 -13.63 13.06 4.50
CA LEU A 97 -13.05 12.70 3.19
C LEU A 97 -14.04 12.90 2.04
N LEU A 98 -15.33 12.68 2.30
CA LEU A 98 -16.38 12.92 1.32
C LEU A 98 -16.57 14.42 1.11
N ASP A 99 -16.47 15.19 2.19
CA ASP A 99 -16.52 16.65 2.14
C ASP A 99 -15.33 17.21 1.35
N LEU A 100 -14.12 16.67 1.56
CA LEU A 100 -12.95 17.02 0.75
C LEU A 100 -13.20 16.71 -0.73
N ALA A 101 -13.69 15.51 -1.05
CA ALA A 101 -13.95 15.11 -2.44
C ALA A 101 -14.96 16.04 -3.12
N VAL A 102 -16.04 16.43 -2.43
CA VAL A 102 -17.03 17.38 -2.96
C VAL A 102 -16.44 18.78 -3.11
N GLN A 103 -15.76 19.30 -2.09
CA GLN A 103 -15.17 20.65 -2.10
C GLN A 103 -14.13 20.83 -3.20
N MET A 104 -13.36 19.79 -3.47
CA MET A 104 -12.31 19.80 -4.49
C MET A 104 -12.81 19.28 -5.86
N SER A 105 -14.09 18.97 -5.99
CA SER A 105 -14.69 18.39 -7.20
C SER A 105 -13.95 17.13 -7.69
N LEU A 106 -13.54 16.26 -6.76
CA LEU A 106 -12.81 15.04 -7.05
C LEU A 106 -13.75 13.84 -7.18
N PRO A 107 -13.57 12.99 -8.21
CA PRO A 107 -14.25 11.71 -8.27
C PRO A 107 -13.66 10.73 -7.23
N ILE A 108 -14.53 9.94 -6.59
CA ILE A 108 -14.12 8.84 -5.72
C ILE A 108 -14.10 7.55 -6.53
N VAL A 109 -12.95 6.89 -6.64
CA VAL A 109 -12.83 5.57 -7.28
C VAL A 109 -12.82 4.48 -6.20
N PRO A 110 -13.87 3.65 -6.10
CA PRO A 110 -13.88 2.53 -5.16
C PRO A 110 -12.84 1.48 -5.56
N LEU A 111 -12.11 0.94 -4.58
CA LEU A 111 -11.09 -0.10 -4.79
C LEU A 111 -11.32 -1.24 -3.80
N HIS A 112 -11.24 -2.47 -4.29
CA HIS A 112 -11.28 -3.70 -3.49
C HIS A 112 -10.06 -4.57 -3.77
N PHE A 113 -9.46 -5.11 -2.71
CA PHE A 113 -8.32 -6.02 -2.80
C PHE A 113 -8.81 -7.45 -2.55
N ALA A 114 -8.61 -8.36 -3.49
CA ALA A 114 -9.08 -9.75 -3.40
C ALA A 114 -7.93 -10.78 -3.49
N GLY A 115 -8.16 -12.00 -2.99
CA GLY A 115 -7.22 -13.12 -3.11
C GLY A 115 -6.02 -13.12 -2.15
N GLY A 116 -5.77 -12.01 -1.45
CA GLY A 116 -4.59 -11.87 -0.56
C GLY A 116 -4.80 -12.25 0.90
N LEU A 117 -6.02 -12.62 1.33
CA LEU A 117 -6.35 -12.99 2.71
C LEU A 117 -7.11 -14.31 2.75
N PRO A 118 -6.95 -15.12 3.82
CA PRO A 118 -7.74 -16.32 4.02
C PRO A 118 -9.16 -15.99 4.50
N GLU A 119 -10.10 -16.92 4.35
CA GLU A 119 -11.46 -16.77 4.87
C GLU A 119 -11.51 -16.83 6.40
N GLN A 120 -10.68 -17.69 6.99
CA GLN A 120 -10.54 -17.80 8.44
C GLN A 120 -9.69 -16.65 8.97
N PRO A 121 -10.18 -15.87 9.98
CA PRO A 121 -9.42 -14.76 10.53
C PRO A 121 -8.07 -15.17 11.11
N LEU A 122 -7.03 -14.46 10.70
CA LEU A 122 -5.71 -14.57 11.31
C LEU A 122 -5.65 -13.80 12.64
N ASN A 123 -4.82 -14.29 13.56
CA ASN A 123 -4.55 -13.63 14.84
C ASN A 123 -3.60 -12.42 14.72
N HIS A 124 -3.07 -12.16 13.53
CA HIS A 124 -2.18 -11.04 13.24
C HIS A 124 -2.48 -10.44 11.85
N LYS A 125 -1.94 -9.26 11.59
CA LYS A 125 -2.09 -8.56 10.30
C LYS A 125 -0.92 -8.92 9.40
N LEU A 126 -1.21 -9.31 8.18
CA LEU A 126 -0.20 -9.63 7.20
C LEU A 126 0.44 -8.37 6.60
N GLU A 127 1.73 -8.49 6.27
CA GLU A 127 2.50 -7.49 5.50
C GLU A 127 2.56 -7.87 4.00
N VAL A 128 2.47 -9.17 3.70
CA VAL A 128 2.41 -9.75 2.34
C VAL A 128 1.16 -10.64 2.22
N PRO A 129 0.64 -10.89 1.01
CA PRO A 129 -0.49 -11.80 0.82
C PRO A 129 -0.29 -13.15 1.51
N TYR A 130 -1.39 -13.70 2.03
CA TYR A 130 -1.41 -15.01 2.68
C TYR A 130 -0.74 -16.05 1.80
N ARG A 131 0.26 -16.78 2.31
CA ARG A 131 0.99 -17.80 1.53
C ARG A 131 1.56 -17.31 0.19
N HIS A 132 1.98 -16.04 0.17
CA HIS A 132 2.55 -15.38 -1.02
C HIS A 132 1.65 -15.49 -2.26
N THR A 133 0.33 -15.54 -2.06
CA THR A 133 -0.64 -15.58 -3.14
C THR A 133 -0.61 -14.29 -3.95
N ALA A 134 -1.15 -14.33 -5.16
CA ALA A 134 -1.45 -13.11 -5.90
C ALA A 134 -2.53 -12.28 -5.18
N GLN A 135 -2.63 -11.00 -5.53
CA GLN A 135 -3.69 -10.11 -5.06
C GLN A 135 -4.26 -9.32 -6.23
N ASP A 136 -5.58 -9.35 -6.38
CA ASP A 136 -6.28 -8.56 -7.40
C ASP A 136 -6.67 -7.19 -6.86
N TYR A 137 -6.58 -6.19 -7.74
CA TYR A 137 -6.92 -4.80 -7.48
C TYR A 137 -8.15 -4.47 -8.34
N ILE A 138 -9.33 -4.53 -7.73
CA ILE A 138 -10.61 -4.41 -8.43
C ILE A 138 -11.09 -2.96 -8.28
N PHE A 139 -11.08 -2.21 -9.38
CA PHE A 139 -11.57 -0.84 -9.43
C PHE A 139 -13.04 -0.80 -9.81
N GLY A 140 -13.81 0.00 -9.08
CA GLY A 140 -15.21 0.27 -9.39
C GLY A 140 -15.40 1.53 -10.24
N SER A 141 -16.64 1.73 -10.69
CA SER A 141 -17.02 2.95 -11.39
C SER A 141 -16.79 4.18 -10.51
N PRO A 142 -16.18 5.26 -11.04
CA PRO A 142 -16.03 6.51 -10.32
C PRO A 142 -17.38 7.06 -9.85
N ILE A 143 -17.40 7.56 -8.62
CA ILE A 143 -18.53 8.28 -8.02
C ILE A 143 -18.21 9.76 -8.17
N MET A 144 -19.01 10.47 -8.96
CA MET A 144 -18.76 11.88 -9.27
C MET A 144 -19.13 12.78 -8.09
N PRO A 145 -18.47 13.94 -7.91
CA PRO A 145 -18.78 14.87 -6.82
C PRO A 145 -20.22 15.38 -6.88
N ASP A 146 -20.78 15.59 -8.07
CA ASP A 146 -22.17 16.01 -8.26
C ASP A 146 -23.16 14.92 -7.82
N GLU A 147 -22.82 13.65 -8.05
CA GLU A 147 -23.61 12.51 -7.57
C GLU A 147 -23.68 12.51 -6.04
N LEU A 148 -22.56 12.74 -5.36
CA LEU A 148 -22.52 12.85 -3.90
C LEU A 148 -23.27 14.09 -3.41
N THR A 149 -23.16 15.20 -4.12
CA THR A 149 -23.78 16.47 -3.76
C THR A 149 -25.31 16.38 -3.81
N ALA A 150 -25.85 15.68 -4.79
CA ALA A 150 -27.29 15.40 -4.94
C ALA A 150 -27.87 14.52 -3.82
N LEU A 151 -27.02 13.79 -3.07
CA LEU A 151 -27.45 12.93 -1.98
C LEU A 151 -27.52 13.70 -0.63
N PRO A 152 -28.51 13.38 0.23
CA PRO A 152 -28.50 13.84 1.61
C PRO A 152 -27.20 13.46 2.32
N TYR A 153 -26.69 14.33 3.19
CA TYR A 153 -25.39 14.15 3.86
C TYR A 153 -25.23 12.76 4.49
N ALA A 154 -26.24 12.30 5.23
CA ALA A 154 -26.24 10.99 5.89
C ALA A 154 -26.18 9.80 4.91
N ALA A 155 -26.65 9.97 3.66
CA ALA A 155 -26.66 8.91 2.64
C ALA A 155 -25.35 8.78 1.87
N ARG A 156 -24.52 9.83 1.84
CA ARG A 156 -23.25 9.86 1.08
C ARG A 156 -22.29 8.74 1.51
N ARG A 157 -22.14 8.56 2.84
CA ARG A 157 -21.30 7.49 3.40
C ARG A 157 -21.79 6.12 2.96
N THR A 158 -23.09 5.86 3.08
CA THR A 158 -23.68 4.57 2.70
C THR A 158 -23.48 4.29 1.21
N ARG A 159 -23.62 5.30 0.34
CA ARG A 159 -23.40 5.18 -1.10
C ARG A 159 -21.97 4.72 -1.44
N VAL A 160 -20.96 5.30 -0.78
CA VAL A 160 -19.54 4.94 -1.02
C VAL A 160 -19.21 3.57 -0.44
N LEU A 161 -19.62 3.29 0.80
CA LEU A 161 -19.39 1.98 1.42
C LEU A 161 -20.05 0.84 0.62
N LYS A 162 -21.26 1.06 0.12
CA LYS A 162 -21.93 0.11 -0.76
C LYS A 162 -21.11 -0.13 -2.03
N ALA A 163 -20.62 0.93 -2.67
CA ALA A 163 -19.81 0.81 -3.88
C ALA A 163 -18.55 -0.05 -3.67
N ILE A 164 -17.82 0.18 -2.58
CA ILE A 164 -16.63 -0.59 -2.24
C ILE A 164 -16.99 -2.07 -1.98
N ASN A 165 -18.01 -2.32 -1.17
CA ASN A 165 -18.37 -3.69 -0.76
C ASN A 165 -19.00 -4.50 -1.89
N THR A 166 -19.65 -3.86 -2.88
CA THR A 166 -20.20 -4.53 -4.06
C THR A 166 -19.13 -5.01 -5.03
N LEU A 167 -17.90 -4.48 -4.96
CA LEU A 167 -16.77 -4.98 -5.75
C LEU A 167 -16.21 -6.32 -5.25
N ALA A 168 -16.63 -6.78 -4.06
CA ALA A 168 -16.14 -8.03 -3.54
C ALA A 168 -16.49 -9.19 -4.50
N PRO A 169 -15.51 -10.04 -4.87
CA PRO A 169 -15.78 -11.19 -5.72
C PRO A 169 -16.72 -12.18 -5.01
N ILE A 170 -17.35 -13.05 -5.80
CA ILE A 170 -18.27 -14.08 -5.30
C ILE A 170 -17.55 -15.00 -4.31
N SER A 171 -16.31 -15.37 -4.62
CA SER A 171 -15.46 -16.17 -3.74
C SER A 171 -14.64 -15.29 -2.82
N ASN A 172 -14.63 -15.60 -1.53
CA ASN A 172 -13.70 -15.01 -0.56
C ASN A 172 -12.42 -15.85 -0.41
N ALA A 173 -12.26 -16.93 -1.18
CA ALA A 173 -11.08 -17.75 -1.09
C ALA A 173 -9.82 -16.95 -1.45
N PRO A 174 -8.68 -17.21 -0.80
CA PRO A 174 -7.41 -16.69 -1.28
C PRO A 174 -7.10 -17.25 -2.68
N HIS A 175 -6.24 -16.55 -3.41
CA HIS A 175 -5.68 -17.06 -4.65
C HIS A 175 -4.79 -18.28 -4.42
N GLU A 176 -4.30 -18.88 -5.49
CA GLU A 176 -3.41 -20.04 -5.41
C GLU A 176 -2.11 -19.68 -4.65
N PRO A 177 -1.72 -20.47 -3.63
CA PRO A 177 -0.47 -20.28 -2.90
C PRO A 177 0.76 -20.31 -3.81
N ASN A 178 1.82 -19.59 -3.43
CA ASN A 178 3.10 -19.63 -4.15
C ASN A 178 4.19 -20.34 -3.32
N PRO A 179 4.22 -21.68 -3.30
CA PRO A 179 5.18 -22.44 -2.51
C PRO A 179 6.63 -22.24 -2.98
N ALA A 180 6.84 -21.88 -4.26
CA ALA A 180 8.17 -21.61 -4.78
C ALA A 180 8.74 -20.30 -4.19
N ALA A 181 7.92 -19.26 -4.06
CA ALA A 181 8.31 -18.04 -3.34
C ALA A 181 8.55 -18.31 -1.86
N GLU A 182 7.66 -19.06 -1.20
CA GLU A 182 7.85 -19.50 0.19
C GLU A 182 9.21 -20.18 0.39
N ALA A 183 9.56 -21.13 -0.48
CA ALA A 183 10.83 -21.86 -0.41
C ALA A 183 12.05 -20.95 -0.61
N ARG A 184 12.03 -20.04 -1.59
CA ARG A 184 13.14 -19.09 -1.84
C ARG A 184 13.32 -18.12 -0.67
N ILE A 185 12.21 -17.60 -0.12
CA ILE A 185 12.24 -16.69 1.03
C ILE A 185 12.75 -17.42 2.26
N HIS A 186 12.29 -18.65 2.52
CA HIS A 186 12.77 -19.45 3.63
C HIS A 186 14.27 -19.79 3.50
N ALA A 187 14.74 -20.15 2.30
CA ALA A 187 16.16 -20.43 2.05
C ALA A 187 17.05 -19.19 2.23
N ALA A 188 16.56 -18.00 1.85
CA ALA A 188 17.27 -16.73 2.04
C ALA A 188 17.26 -16.24 3.51
N ALA A 189 16.38 -16.79 4.34
CA ALA A 189 16.08 -16.30 5.68
C ALA A 189 15.72 -17.43 6.67
N PRO A 190 16.54 -18.49 6.83
CA PRO A 190 16.15 -19.71 7.54
C PRO A 190 15.86 -19.46 9.04
N ASP A 191 16.59 -18.53 9.66
CA ASP A 191 16.55 -18.25 11.11
C ASP A 191 16.02 -16.86 11.46
N LEU A 192 15.43 -16.17 10.49
CA LEU A 192 15.01 -14.79 10.65
C LEU A 192 13.60 -14.71 11.24
N ALA A 193 13.44 -13.91 12.30
CA ALA A 193 12.12 -13.57 12.84
C ALA A 193 11.17 -13.06 11.73
N PRO A 194 9.84 -13.29 11.80
CA PRO A 194 8.89 -12.97 10.73
C PRO A 194 8.97 -11.53 10.18
N SER A 195 9.41 -10.57 11.00
CA SER A 195 9.63 -9.17 10.58
C SER A 195 10.80 -8.95 9.62
N HIS A 196 11.70 -9.93 9.48
CA HIS A 196 12.86 -9.89 8.59
C HIS A 196 12.63 -10.67 7.29
N ALA A 197 11.72 -11.65 7.30
CA ALA A 197 11.28 -12.34 6.08
C ALA A 197 10.67 -11.37 5.05
N ILE A 198 10.22 -10.18 5.48
CA ILE A 198 9.75 -9.12 4.59
C ILE A 198 10.84 -8.63 3.62
N TRP A 199 12.10 -8.58 4.04
CA TRP A 199 13.20 -8.14 3.17
C TRP A 199 13.48 -9.18 2.10
N ALA A 200 13.53 -10.46 2.49
CA ALA A 200 13.65 -11.57 1.56
C ALA A 200 12.46 -11.61 0.58
N ALA A 201 11.24 -11.31 1.05
CA ALA A 201 10.07 -11.21 0.18
C ALA A 201 10.15 -10.05 -0.83
N ILE A 202 10.64 -8.87 -0.40
CA ILE A 202 10.85 -7.74 -1.31
C ILE A 202 11.95 -8.07 -2.33
N GLU A 203 13.08 -8.64 -1.90
CA GLU A 203 14.17 -9.01 -2.79
C GLU A 203 13.71 -10.09 -3.79
N ASP A 204 12.93 -11.08 -3.36
CA ASP A 204 12.33 -12.08 -4.26
C ASP A 204 11.45 -11.41 -5.32
N ALA A 205 10.58 -10.48 -4.90
CA ALA A 205 9.72 -9.72 -5.81
C ALA A 205 10.52 -8.85 -6.79
N LEU A 206 11.56 -8.16 -6.31
CA LEU A 206 12.43 -7.34 -7.16
C LEU A 206 13.25 -8.19 -8.15
N ASN A 207 13.69 -9.39 -7.73
CA ASN A 207 14.38 -10.33 -8.62
C ASN A 207 13.49 -10.89 -9.72
N ALA A 208 12.18 -10.94 -9.49
CA ALA A 208 11.21 -11.35 -10.51
C ALA A 208 10.93 -10.25 -11.56
N LEU A 209 11.36 -9.01 -11.30
CA LEU A 209 11.21 -7.94 -12.28
C LEU A 209 12.23 -8.08 -13.41
N PRO A 210 11.88 -7.72 -14.66
CA PRO A 210 12.78 -7.76 -15.80
C PRO A 210 13.76 -6.57 -15.81
N VAL A 211 14.29 -6.18 -14.64
CA VAL A 211 15.21 -5.06 -14.47
C VAL A 211 16.35 -5.45 -13.53
N ALA A 212 17.57 -5.01 -13.86
CA ALA A 212 18.75 -5.22 -13.02
C ALA A 212 18.77 -4.21 -11.86
N TRP A 213 17.83 -4.35 -10.92
CA TRP A 213 17.62 -3.38 -9.86
C TRP A 213 18.80 -3.23 -8.89
N ARG A 214 19.69 -4.24 -8.81
CA ARG A 214 20.93 -4.19 -8.02
C ARG A 214 22.00 -3.28 -8.63
N ASP A 215 21.91 -3.00 -9.93
CA ASP A 215 22.84 -2.11 -10.62
C ASP A 215 22.38 -0.64 -10.51
N HIS A 216 21.24 -0.39 -9.88
CA HIS A 216 20.72 0.96 -9.69
C HIS A 216 21.60 1.75 -8.70
N PRO A 217 21.90 3.04 -8.95
CA PRO A 217 22.74 3.85 -8.06
C PRO A 217 22.27 3.90 -6.59
N GLY A 218 20.97 3.72 -6.35
CA GLY A 218 20.36 3.62 -5.02
C GLY A 218 20.51 2.26 -4.32
N TYR A 219 21.20 1.27 -4.90
CA TYR A 219 21.39 -0.04 -4.28
C TYR A 219 22.29 0.03 -3.03
N GLY A 220 23.24 0.96 -2.98
CA GLY A 220 24.03 1.24 -1.76
C GLY A 220 23.14 1.64 -0.59
N ASP A 221 22.15 2.52 -0.83
CA ASP A 221 21.16 2.91 0.17
C ASP A 221 20.31 1.72 0.61
N TRP A 222 19.93 0.83 -0.33
CA TRP A 222 19.21 -0.41 -0.03
C TRP A 222 19.97 -1.30 0.95
N LEU A 223 21.26 -1.53 0.73
CA LEU A 223 22.12 -2.29 1.64
C LEU A 223 22.20 -1.62 3.01
N ASP A 224 22.33 -0.30 3.06
CA ASP A 224 22.35 0.46 4.31
C ASP A 224 21.05 0.33 5.11
N ILE A 225 19.87 0.33 4.46
CA ILE A 225 18.57 0.05 5.11
C ILE A 225 18.56 -1.35 5.72
N ARG A 226 19.00 -2.34 4.93
CA ARG A 226 19.04 -3.74 5.33
C ARG A 226 19.97 -3.92 6.53
N CYS A 227 21.14 -3.28 6.52
CA CYS A 227 22.16 -3.32 7.57
C CYS A 227 21.73 -2.60 8.86
N ARG A 228 21.06 -1.43 8.75
CA ARG A 228 20.63 -0.61 9.92
C ARG A 228 19.43 -1.18 10.65
N CYS A 229 18.87 -2.31 10.21
CA CYS A 229 17.97 -3.10 11.02
C CYS A 229 18.78 -3.71 12.18
N PRO A 230 18.49 -3.40 13.47
CA PRO A 230 19.37 -3.70 14.62
C PRO A 230 19.76 -5.18 14.84
N GLN A 231 19.20 -6.09 14.04
CA GLN A 231 19.34 -7.54 14.18
C GLN A 231 19.84 -8.23 12.88
N CYS A 232 20.12 -7.48 11.80
CA CYS A 232 20.67 -8.02 10.54
C CYS A 232 22.22 -8.11 10.51
N HIS A 233 22.88 -7.79 11.63
CA HIS A 233 24.33 -7.62 11.71
C HIS A 233 25.16 -8.90 11.50
N ALA A 234 24.52 -10.09 11.51
CA ALA A 234 25.20 -11.39 11.44
C ALA A 234 25.32 -11.97 10.02
N THR A 235 24.37 -11.70 9.12
CA THR A 235 24.27 -12.43 7.84
C THR A 235 25.01 -11.75 6.68
N LEU A 236 25.29 -10.44 6.76
CA LEU A 236 25.90 -9.69 5.65
C LEU A 236 27.43 -9.76 5.60
N ARG A 237 28.09 -10.36 6.62
CA ARG A 237 29.54 -10.58 6.60
C ARG A 237 29.97 -11.78 5.73
N SER A 238 29.07 -12.68 5.36
CA SER A 238 29.40 -13.80 4.47
C SER A 238 29.42 -13.40 3.00
N ASP A 239 28.54 -12.49 2.57
CA ASP A 239 28.39 -12.14 1.15
C ASP A 239 29.49 -11.15 0.68
N ALA A 240 29.99 -10.30 1.59
CA ALA A 240 31.14 -9.43 1.30
C ALA A 240 32.48 -10.17 1.23
N ALA A 241 32.54 -11.44 1.69
CA ALA A 241 33.73 -12.28 1.61
C ALA A 241 33.73 -13.21 0.39
N ALA A 242 32.68 -13.20 -0.43
CA ALA A 242 32.47 -14.11 -1.56
C ALA A 242 32.54 -13.42 -2.94
N THR A 243 33.12 -12.22 -3.03
CA THR A 243 33.48 -11.59 -4.31
C THR A 243 35.01 -11.46 -4.36
N PRO A 244 35.70 -12.01 -5.38
CA PRO A 244 37.16 -12.14 -5.41
C PRO A 244 37.92 -10.81 -5.40
#